data_AF-A0A9N9LGN8-F1
#
_entry.id   AF-A0A9N9LGN8-F1
#
_cell.length_a   1.000
_cell.length_b   1.000
_cell.length_c   1.000
_cell.angle_alpha   90.00
_cell.angle_beta   90.00
_cell.angle_gamma   90.00
#
_symmetry.space_group_name_H-M   'P 1'
#
loop_
_entity.id
_entity.type
_entity.pdbx_description
1 polymer ?
#
loop_
_entity_poly.entity_id
_entity_poly.type
_entity_poly.pdbx_seq_one_letter_code
_entity_poly.pdbx_strand_id
1 'polypeptide(L)'
;MDQIWVIDDKTGEKTLIYSALDPNGPAPSGETQAGLVGTVRCVVCNKDAILHCSLCKCTSWCSKDCLVGNKALHDTFCKAFVKFLEAGPRPTPREDRCYKLGALLPEDSTEPRYVWVEVELLKMDTTDGKKIDVHTVYPILPLLPDGIDKRTLMPVDKIRIWRDEKAGFDFGNTLFLWYRDNFLMDGSVQNKYVDKLLEGWRKRYWRGPLLVLSGLVTKTARQFHFMLDVTPSDVQRAGQYFAINGPFADELPATPLRELLKDCWSTYGLRGSPTQGPVTNGRVTVVPPDFDVNSL
;
A
#
# COMPACT_ATOMS: atom_id res chain seq x y z
N MET A 1 -20.34 -6.23 -8.22
CA MET A 1 -19.44 -5.08 -8.06
C MET A 1 -19.35 -4.78 -6.58
N ASP A 2 -18.16 -4.84 -6.00
CA ASP A 2 -17.97 -4.56 -4.57
C ASP A 2 -18.00 -3.04 -4.37
N GLN A 3 -19.07 -2.53 -3.76
CA GLN A 3 -19.17 -1.14 -3.34
C GLN A 3 -19.17 -1.09 -1.82
N ILE A 4 -18.30 -0.26 -1.25
CA ILE A 4 -18.26 0.03 0.18
C ILE A 4 -18.87 1.42 0.36
N TRP A 5 -19.92 1.46 1.16
CA TRP A 5 -20.63 2.67 1.52
C TRP A 5 -20.34 2.98 2.99
N VAL A 6 -19.99 4.23 3.28
CA VAL A 6 -20.16 4.79 4.64
C VAL A 6 -21.54 5.40 4.68
N ILE A 7 -22.31 5.09 5.72
CA ILE A 7 -23.62 5.69 5.93
C ILE A 7 -23.46 6.68 7.07
N ASP A 8 -23.74 7.95 6.82
CA ASP A 8 -23.80 8.97 7.86
C ASP A 8 -24.94 8.62 8.83
N ASP A 9 -24.59 8.51 10.10
CA ASP A 9 -25.44 8.03 11.18
C ASP A 9 -26.53 9.04 11.59
N LYS A 10 -26.36 10.33 11.26
CA LYS A 10 -27.35 11.38 11.55
C LYS A 10 -28.30 11.62 10.40
N THR A 11 -27.81 11.53 9.17
CA THR A 11 -28.59 11.88 7.97
C THR A 11 -29.09 10.65 7.20
N GLY A 12 -28.50 9.47 7.44
CA GLY A 12 -28.75 8.26 6.67
C GLY A 12 -28.14 8.31 5.27
N GLU A 13 -27.36 9.35 4.95
CA GLU A 13 -26.76 9.57 3.65
C GLU A 13 -25.69 8.51 3.38
N LYS A 14 -25.78 7.83 2.23
CA LYS A 14 -24.80 6.85 1.79
C LYS A 14 -23.71 7.54 0.99
N THR A 15 -22.50 7.61 1.53
CA THR A 15 -21.30 8.03 0.81
C THR A 15 -20.58 6.80 0.28
N LEU A 16 -20.41 6.70 -1.04
CA LEU A 16 -19.57 5.67 -1.64
C LEU A 16 -18.11 5.98 -1.28
N ILE A 17 -17.50 5.16 -0.43
CA ILE A 17 -16.08 5.33 -0.08
C ILE A 17 -15.17 4.48 -0.95
N TYR A 18 -15.71 3.44 -1.60
CA TYR A 18 -14.97 2.62 -2.52
C TYR A 18 -15.94 1.95 -3.49
N SER A 19 -15.61 1.99 -4.78
CA SER A 19 -16.14 1.07 -5.77
C SER A 19 -14.97 0.30 -6.33
N ALA A 20 -15.02 -1.02 -6.30
CA ALA A 20 -14.07 -1.83 -7.05
C ALA A 20 -14.11 -1.38 -8.52
N LEU A 21 -12.94 -1.09 -9.08
CA LEU A 21 -12.81 -0.94 -10.52
C LEU A 21 -13.14 -2.29 -11.13
N ASP A 22 -14.12 -2.33 -12.03
CA ASP A 22 -14.27 -3.47 -12.93
C ASP A 22 -13.14 -3.37 -13.98
N PRO A 23 -12.10 -4.23 -13.93
CA PRO A 23 -11.02 -4.17 -14.92
C PRO A 23 -11.52 -4.42 -16.36
N ASN A 24 -12.70 -5.04 -16.49
CA ASN A 24 -13.37 -5.35 -17.76
C ASN A 24 -14.49 -4.36 -18.10
N GLY A 25 -14.78 -3.39 -17.22
CA GLY A 25 -15.79 -2.38 -17.46
C GLY A 25 -15.38 -1.40 -18.58
N PRO A 26 -16.34 -0.86 -19.36
CA PRO A 26 -16.05 0.26 -20.24
C PRO A 26 -15.54 1.44 -19.39
N ALA A 27 -14.59 2.21 -19.93
CA ALA A 27 -14.18 3.46 -19.31
C ALA A 27 -15.44 4.32 -19.08
N PRO A 28 -15.59 4.98 -17.91
CA PRO A 28 -16.78 5.78 -17.64
C PRO A 28 -16.91 6.86 -18.72
N SER A 29 -17.88 6.68 -19.60
CA SER A 29 -18.27 7.68 -20.59
C SER A 29 -18.86 8.87 -19.85
N GLY A 30 -18.41 10.06 -20.22
CA GLY A 30 -18.77 11.30 -19.56
C GLY A 30 -20.28 11.54 -19.47
N GLU A 31 -20.59 12.29 -18.41
CA GLU A 31 -21.84 13.00 -18.12
C GLU A 31 -22.85 12.30 -17.20
N THR A 32 -23.07 12.98 -16.06
CA THR A 32 -24.07 12.80 -15.00
C THR A 32 -23.93 11.64 -14.02
N GLN A 33 -22.93 11.73 -13.12
CA GLN A 33 -23.13 11.53 -11.66
C GLN A 33 -22.21 12.48 -10.88
N ALA A 34 -22.79 13.54 -10.33
CA ALA A 34 -22.14 14.42 -9.37
C ALA A 34 -22.11 13.72 -8.01
N GLY A 35 -20.97 13.13 -7.66
CA GLY A 35 -20.76 12.48 -6.37
C GLY A 35 -19.50 11.59 -6.38
N LEU A 36 -18.34 12.20 -6.08
CA LEU A 36 -17.06 11.53 -5.81
C LEU A 36 -16.46 10.70 -6.97
N VAL A 37 -16.21 11.34 -8.12
CA VAL A 37 -15.13 10.88 -9.01
C VAL A 37 -13.82 11.36 -8.39
N GLY A 38 -13.22 10.54 -7.52
CA GLY A 38 -11.87 10.81 -7.02
C GLY A 38 -10.93 11.00 -8.22
N THR A 39 -10.20 12.11 -8.28
CA THR A 39 -9.26 12.33 -9.38
C THR A 39 -8.20 11.23 -9.34
N VAL A 40 -7.95 10.60 -10.48
CA VAL A 40 -6.93 9.56 -10.58
C VAL A 40 -5.57 10.21 -10.34
N ARG A 41 -4.78 9.70 -9.39
CA ARG A 41 -3.51 10.31 -8.98
C ARG A 41 -2.31 9.59 -9.57
N CYS A 42 -1.24 10.35 -9.79
CA CYS A 42 0.05 9.83 -10.22
C CYS A 42 0.65 8.94 -9.13
N VAL A 43 1.04 7.72 -9.49
CA VAL A 43 1.65 6.77 -8.54
C VAL A 43 2.99 7.27 -7.98
N VAL A 44 3.66 8.19 -8.68
CA VAL A 44 5.02 8.67 -8.34
C VAL A 44 4.99 9.89 -7.44
N CYS A 45 4.20 10.89 -7.79
CA CYS A 45 4.22 12.21 -7.14
C CYS A 45 2.85 12.65 -6.62
N ASN A 46 1.84 11.80 -6.76
CA ASN A 46 0.47 12.04 -6.31
C ASN A 46 -0.13 13.34 -6.85
N LYS A 47 0.27 13.86 -8.01
CA LYS A 47 -0.46 14.91 -8.75
C LYS A 47 -1.60 14.30 -9.56
N ASP A 48 -2.52 15.11 -10.09
CA ASP A 48 -3.55 14.61 -11.00
C ASP A 48 -2.91 13.92 -12.21
N ALA A 49 -3.35 12.69 -12.48
CA ALA A 49 -2.84 11.88 -13.56
C ALA A 49 -3.62 12.14 -14.85
N ILE A 50 -2.88 12.20 -15.95
CA ILE A 50 -3.43 12.34 -17.32
C ILE A 50 -3.06 11.14 -18.20
N LEU A 51 -2.12 10.32 -17.77
CA LEU A 51 -1.71 9.08 -18.43
C LEU A 51 -2.11 7.90 -17.55
N HIS A 52 -2.53 6.81 -18.18
CA HIS A 52 -2.84 5.55 -17.51
C HIS A 52 -2.23 4.38 -18.28
N CYS A 53 -1.94 3.30 -17.58
CA CYS A 53 -1.45 2.09 -18.20
C CYS A 53 -2.57 1.46 -19.02
N SER A 54 -2.37 1.30 -20.32
CA SER A 54 -3.36 0.67 -21.21
C SER A 54 -3.60 -0.81 -20.90
N LEU A 55 -2.61 -1.48 -20.29
CA LEU A 55 -2.68 -2.91 -19.98
C LEU A 55 -3.48 -3.17 -18.70
N CYS A 56 -2.99 -2.70 -17.54
CA CYS A 56 -3.66 -2.98 -16.27
C CYS A 56 -4.77 -1.98 -15.90
N LYS A 57 -4.75 -0.76 -16.45
CA LYS A 57 -5.65 0.36 -16.09
C LYS A 57 -5.64 0.79 -14.62
N CYS A 58 -4.79 0.19 -13.78
CA CYS A 58 -4.72 0.47 -12.35
C CYS A 58 -3.57 1.42 -11.95
N THR A 59 -2.69 1.78 -12.89
CA THR A 59 -1.56 2.68 -12.65
C THR A 59 -1.61 3.86 -13.58
N SER A 60 -1.36 5.04 -13.01
CA SER A 60 -1.52 6.32 -13.68
C SER A 60 -0.38 7.27 -13.34
N TRP A 61 -0.09 8.18 -14.27
CA TRP A 61 1.01 9.13 -14.20
C TRP A 61 0.54 10.54 -14.62
N CYS A 62 1.12 11.58 -14.02
CA CYS A 62 0.83 12.97 -14.39
C CYS A 62 1.62 13.45 -15.61
N SER A 63 2.69 12.75 -16.00
CA SER A 63 3.55 13.16 -17.11
C SER A 63 4.27 11.96 -17.73
N LYS A 64 4.80 12.15 -18.94
CA LYS A 64 5.66 11.17 -19.62
C LYS A 64 6.92 10.88 -18.80
N ASP A 65 7.47 11.86 -18.10
CA ASP A 65 8.66 11.67 -17.27
C ASP A 65 8.38 10.73 -16.09
N CYS A 66 7.24 10.92 -15.40
CA CYS A 66 6.81 10.00 -14.33
C CYS A 66 6.56 8.58 -14.87
N LEU A 67 5.99 8.45 -16.06
CA LEU A 67 5.79 7.17 -16.74
C LEU A 67 7.14 6.50 -17.04
N VAL A 68 8.02 7.16 -17.81
CA VAL A 68 9.31 6.61 -18.25
C VAL A 68 10.18 6.24 -17.05
N GLY A 69 10.30 7.14 -16.07
CA GLY A 69 11.12 6.93 -14.88
C GLY A 69 10.62 5.83 -13.94
N ASN A 70 9.41 5.31 -14.14
CA ASN A 70 8.86 4.20 -13.35
C ASN A 70 8.38 3.02 -14.21
N LYS A 71 8.56 3.06 -15.53
CA LYS A 71 8.03 2.05 -16.45
C LYS A 71 8.64 0.68 -16.18
N ALA A 72 9.97 0.63 -15.99
CA ALA A 72 10.68 -0.62 -15.73
C ALA A 72 10.14 -1.32 -14.47
N LEU A 73 9.98 -0.56 -13.38
CA LEU A 73 9.36 -1.05 -12.15
C LEU A 73 7.92 -1.53 -12.41
N HIS A 74 7.09 -0.70 -13.04
CA HIS A 74 5.70 -1.04 -13.35
C HIS A 74 5.57 -2.34 -14.17
N ASP A 75 6.41 -2.52 -15.20
CA ASP A 75 6.39 -3.68 -16.08
C ASP A 75 6.65 -5.00 -15.31
N THR A 76 7.40 -4.96 -14.20
CA THR A 76 7.74 -6.17 -13.42
C THR A 76 6.52 -6.89 -12.83
N PHE A 77 5.45 -6.15 -12.51
CA PHE A 77 4.24 -6.69 -11.91
C PHE A 77 2.99 -6.48 -12.77
N CYS A 78 2.96 -5.50 -13.67
CA CYS A 78 1.79 -5.20 -14.51
C CYS A 78 1.36 -6.40 -15.37
N LYS A 79 2.31 -7.06 -16.04
CA LYS A 79 2.01 -8.23 -16.89
C LYS A 79 1.56 -9.43 -16.06
N ALA A 80 2.22 -9.67 -14.92
CA ALA A 80 1.86 -10.74 -14.00
C ALA A 80 0.45 -10.55 -13.43
N PHE A 81 0.06 -9.30 -13.16
CA PHE A 81 -1.27 -8.92 -12.69
C PHE A 81 -2.35 -9.29 -13.70
N VAL A 82 -2.22 -8.81 -14.94
CA VAL A 82 -3.23 -9.07 -15.98
C VAL A 82 -3.32 -10.57 -16.27
N LYS A 83 -2.18 -11.24 -16.45
CA LYS A 83 -2.14 -12.70 -16.67
C LYS A 83 -2.80 -13.47 -15.54
N PHE A 84 -2.59 -13.06 -14.28
CA PHE A 84 -3.21 -13.71 -13.13
C PHE A 84 -4.73 -13.54 -13.14
N LEU A 85 -5.23 -12.33 -13.39
CA LEU A 85 -6.68 -12.07 -13.43
C LEU A 85 -7.37 -12.83 -14.56
N GLU A 86 -6.72 -12.98 -15.71
CA GLU A 86 -7.22 -13.77 -16.85
C GLU A 86 -7.24 -15.28 -16.53
N ALA A 87 -6.21 -15.79 -15.85
CA ALA A 87 -6.05 -17.22 -15.58
C ALA A 87 -6.79 -17.72 -14.33
N GLY A 88 -7.01 -16.85 -13.35
CA GLY A 88 -7.46 -17.22 -12.01
C GLY A 88 -8.65 -16.37 -11.56
N PRO A 89 -9.89 -16.73 -11.94
CA PRO A 89 -11.06 -16.00 -11.48
C PRO A 89 -11.11 -15.97 -9.95
N ARG A 90 -11.65 -14.87 -9.41
CA ARG A 90 -11.82 -14.75 -7.96
C ARG A 90 -12.67 -15.92 -7.45
N PRO A 91 -12.23 -16.63 -6.39
CA PRO A 91 -13.03 -17.68 -5.80
C PRO A 91 -14.37 -17.14 -5.30
N THR A 92 -15.41 -17.97 -5.37
CA THR A 92 -16.74 -17.60 -4.89
C THR A 92 -16.71 -17.35 -3.38
N PRO A 93 -17.22 -16.20 -2.89
CA PRO A 93 -17.29 -15.93 -1.46
C PRO A 93 -18.21 -16.91 -0.74
N ARG A 94 -17.97 -17.08 0.57
CA ARG A 94 -18.79 -17.86 1.51
C ARG A 94 -19.49 -16.92 2.49
N GLU A 95 -20.40 -17.43 3.30
CA GLU A 95 -21.18 -16.61 4.26
C GLU A 95 -20.28 -15.82 5.23
N ASP A 96 -19.19 -16.43 5.67
CA ASP A 96 -18.24 -15.90 6.67
C ASP A 96 -16.91 -15.44 6.04
N ARG A 97 -16.73 -15.55 4.72
CA ARG A 97 -15.43 -15.36 4.06
C ARG A 97 -15.54 -14.74 2.68
N CYS A 98 -14.60 -13.85 2.36
CA CYS A 98 -14.39 -13.36 1.00
C CYS A 98 -12.92 -13.55 0.58
N TYR A 99 -12.61 -13.22 -0.67
CA TYR A 99 -11.25 -13.31 -1.19
C TYR A 99 -10.83 -11.97 -1.76
N LYS A 100 -9.63 -11.52 -1.40
CA LYS A 100 -9.03 -10.27 -1.87
C LYS A 100 -7.68 -10.55 -2.52
N LEU A 101 -7.39 -9.81 -3.57
CA LEU A 101 -6.13 -9.97 -4.29
C LEU A 101 -4.97 -9.45 -3.43
N GLY A 102 -3.96 -10.28 -3.25
CA GLY A 102 -2.68 -9.92 -2.65
C GLY A 102 -1.53 -10.09 -3.64
N ALA A 103 -0.40 -9.43 -3.35
CA ALA A 103 0.84 -9.59 -4.10
C ALA A 103 1.89 -10.21 -3.19
N LEU A 104 2.20 -11.48 -3.46
CA LEU A 104 3.26 -12.23 -2.81
C LEU A 104 4.59 -11.93 -3.52
N LEU A 105 5.60 -11.55 -2.75
CA LEU A 105 6.98 -11.39 -3.18
C LEU A 105 7.76 -12.58 -2.62
N PRO A 106 7.94 -13.66 -3.40
CA PRO A 106 8.59 -14.86 -2.91
C PRO A 106 10.06 -14.58 -2.61
N GLU A 107 10.62 -15.19 -1.58
CA GLU A 107 12.03 -14.99 -1.23
C GLU A 107 12.99 -15.59 -2.26
N ASP A 108 12.56 -16.67 -2.92
CA ASP A 108 13.37 -17.48 -3.84
C ASP A 108 13.26 -17.04 -5.30
N SER A 109 12.37 -16.10 -5.60
CA SER A 109 12.00 -15.64 -6.93
C SER A 109 12.31 -14.16 -7.12
N THR A 110 12.59 -13.77 -8.36
CA THR A 110 12.69 -12.34 -8.73
C THR A 110 11.43 -11.78 -9.39
N GLU A 111 10.36 -12.59 -9.41
CA GLU A 111 9.07 -12.24 -9.98
C GLU A 111 7.98 -12.28 -8.90
N PRO A 112 7.05 -11.30 -8.90
CA PRO A 112 5.95 -11.27 -7.94
C PRO A 112 4.87 -12.27 -8.36
N ARG A 113 4.10 -12.76 -7.39
CA ARG A 113 2.96 -13.65 -7.62
C ARG A 113 1.70 -13.02 -7.05
N TYR A 114 0.67 -12.91 -7.86
CA TYR A 114 -0.65 -12.54 -7.36
C TYR A 114 -1.34 -13.76 -6.78
N VAL A 115 -2.08 -13.55 -5.69
CA VAL A 115 -2.75 -14.63 -4.95
C VAL A 115 -4.11 -14.15 -4.46
N TRP A 116 -5.09 -15.04 -4.43
CA TRP A 116 -6.34 -14.79 -3.72
C TRP A 116 -6.12 -15.10 -2.24
N VAL A 117 -6.27 -14.08 -1.40
CA VAL A 117 -6.13 -14.19 0.05
C VAL A 117 -7.52 -14.30 0.64
N GLU A 118 -7.73 -15.36 1.40
CA GLU A 118 -8.96 -15.55 2.16
C GLU A 118 -9.04 -14.53 3.30
N VAL A 119 -10.20 -13.92 3.44
CA VAL A 119 -10.48 -12.86 4.41
C VAL A 119 -11.75 -13.25 5.17
N GLU A 120 -11.66 -13.27 6.49
CA GLU A 120 -12.81 -13.56 7.36
C GLU A 120 -13.68 -12.31 7.50
N LEU A 121 -14.99 -12.48 7.35
CA LEU A 121 -16.01 -11.46 7.50
C LEU A 121 -16.55 -11.51 8.93
N LEU A 122 -16.21 -10.50 9.74
CA LEU A 122 -16.78 -10.34 11.06
C LEU A 122 -17.97 -9.39 11.01
N LYS A 123 -19.12 -9.86 11.48
CA LYS A 123 -20.28 -9.00 11.72
C LYS A 123 -20.05 -8.21 12.99
N MET A 124 -19.99 -6.90 12.88
CA MET A 124 -19.83 -6.01 14.02
C MET A 124 -21.04 -5.11 14.17
N ASP A 125 -21.52 -4.99 15.40
CA ASP A 125 -22.55 -4.02 15.74
C ASP A 125 -21.89 -2.63 15.83
N THR A 126 -22.44 -1.69 15.08
CA THR A 126 -22.09 -0.27 15.13
C THR A 126 -22.76 0.40 16.33
N THR A 127 -22.34 1.62 16.66
CA THR A 127 -22.92 2.41 17.76
C THR A 127 -24.41 2.73 17.58
N ASP A 128 -24.91 2.70 16.35
CA ASP A 128 -26.34 2.86 16.01
C ASP A 128 -27.09 1.51 15.87
N GLY A 129 -26.47 0.39 16.26
CA GLY A 129 -27.09 -0.94 16.24
C GLY A 129 -27.22 -1.58 14.85
N LYS A 130 -26.54 -1.04 13.83
CA LYS A 130 -26.43 -1.68 12.51
C LYS A 130 -25.34 -2.75 12.54
N LYS A 131 -25.49 -3.77 11.69
CA LYS A 131 -24.45 -4.78 11.47
C LYS A 131 -23.65 -4.40 10.23
N ILE A 132 -22.34 -4.28 10.38
CA ILE A 132 -21.40 -4.12 9.27
C ILE A 132 -20.50 -5.33 9.16
N ASP A 133 -20.18 -5.74 7.93
CA ASP A 133 -19.17 -6.76 7.68
C ASP A 133 -17.80 -6.10 7.66
N VAL A 134 -16.97 -6.44 8.64
CA VAL A 134 -15.58 -5.98 8.75
C VAL A 134 -14.66 -7.10 8.30
N HIS A 135 -13.65 -6.75 7.50
CA HIS A 135 -12.65 -7.71 7.08
C HIS A 135 -11.62 -7.89 8.19
N THR A 136 -11.50 -9.10 8.71
CA THR A 136 -10.32 -9.46 9.50
C THR A 136 -9.38 -10.29 8.67
N VAL A 137 -8.17 -9.76 8.54
CA VAL A 137 -7.05 -10.52 8.00
C VAL A 137 -6.27 -11.03 9.19
N TYR A 138 -6.70 -12.18 9.69
CA TYR A 138 -5.71 -13.20 9.93
C TYR A 138 -5.37 -13.68 8.53
N PRO A 139 -4.13 -13.55 8.02
CA PRO A 139 -3.78 -14.13 6.75
C PRO A 139 -3.89 -15.64 6.94
N ILE A 140 -5.10 -16.15 6.74
CA ILE A 140 -5.38 -17.55 6.54
C ILE A 140 -4.78 -17.80 5.18
N LEU A 141 -3.47 -18.04 5.19
CA LEU A 141 -2.72 -18.85 4.26
C LEU A 141 -3.05 -18.47 2.80
N PRO A 142 -2.19 -17.70 2.09
CA PRO A 142 -2.44 -17.42 0.69
C PRO A 142 -2.83 -18.72 -0.01
N LEU A 143 -3.91 -18.71 -0.81
CA LEU A 143 -4.30 -19.87 -1.61
C LEU A 143 -3.18 -20.09 -2.64
N LEU A 144 -2.15 -20.79 -2.21
CA LEU A 144 -1.04 -21.14 -3.05
C LEU A 144 -1.38 -22.40 -3.85
N PRO A 145 -0.74 -22.56 -5.02
CA PRO A 145 -0.76 -23.83 -5.73
C PRO A 145 -0.40 -24.98 -4.78
N ASP A 146 -0.99 -26.14 -5.02
CA ASP A 146 -0.79 -27.34 -4.20
C ASP A 146 0.70 -27.63 -3.95
N GLY A 147 1.05 -27.95 -2.69
CA GLY A 147 2.40 -28.38 -2.30
C GLY A 147 3.27 -27.37 -1.54
N ILE A 148 2.83 -26.11 -1.37
CA ILE A 148 3.54 -25.17 -0.47
C ILE A 148 2.98 -25.28 0.94
N ASP A 149 3.81 -25.64 1.92
CA ASP A 149 3.40 -25.75 3.31
C ASP A 149 2.88 -24.39 3.79
N LYS A 150 1.60 -24.40 4.16
CA LYS A 150 0.85 -23.26 4.67
C LYS A 150 1.54 -22.64 5.90
N ARG A 151 2.19 -23.44 6.74
CA ARG A 151 2.91 -22.97 7.95
C ARG A 151 4.18 -22.18 7.64
N THR A 152 4.76 -22.36 6.45
CA THR A 152 5.96 -21.60 6.02
C THR A 152 5.65 -20.12 5.73
N LEU A 153 4.37 -19.76 5.58
CA LEU A 153 3.94 -18.43 5.11
C LEU A 153 3.19 -17.61 6.14
N MET A 154 3.05 -18.09 7.37
CA MET A 154 2.49 -17.27 8.44
C MET A 154 3.40 -16.06 8.64
N PRO A 155 2.96 -14.85 8.24
CA PRO A 155 3.77 -13.69 8.47
C PRO A 155 3.74 -13.41 9.97
N VAL A 156 4.92 -13.23 10.54
CA VAL A 156 5.10 -13.04 11.99
C VAL A 156 4.81 -11.59 12.36
N ASP A 157 5.03 -10.67 11.42
CA ASP A 157 4.88 -9.25 11.61
C ASP A 157 4.14 -8.56 10.46
N LYS A 158 3.66 -7.34 10.75
CA LYS A 158 3.00 -6.47 9.78
C LYS A 158 3.47 -5.02 9.90
N ILE A 159 3.72 -4.39 8.76
CA ILE A 159 3.99 -2.95 8.64
C ILE A 159 2.82 -2.30 7.92
N ARG A 160 2.41 -1.12 8.41
CA ARG A 160 1.39 -0.28 7.74
C ARG A 160 2.08 0.83 6.95
N ILE A 161 1.74 0.93 5.68
CA ILE A 161 2.30 1.89 4.74
C ILE A 161 1.13 2.72 4.18
N TRP A 162 0.94 3.93 4.68
CA TRP A 162 -0.20 4.78 4.33
C TRP A 162 0.21 6.12 3.69
N ARG A 163 1.50 6.41 3.70
CA ARG A 163 2.12 7.64 3.21
C ARG A 163 3.48 7.35 2.59
N ASP A 164 3.83 8.11 1.56
CA ASP A 164 5.22 8.27 1.15
C ASP A 164 5.86 9.36 2.02
N GLU A 165 6.69 8.95 2.98
CA GLU A 165 7.33 9.89 3.91
C GLU A 165 8.28 10.86 3.21
N LYS A 166 8.92 10.43 2.11
CA LYS A 166 9.89 11.25 1.40
C LYS A 166 9.20 12.24 0.48
N ALA A 167 8.15 11.81 -0.22
CA ALA A 167 7.38 12.66 -1.12
C ALA A 167 6.28 13.47 -0.41
N GLY A 168 5.98 13.13 0.85
CA GLY A 168 5.09 13.91 1.71
C GLY A 168 3.61 13.79 1.37
N PHE A 169 3.14 12.63 0.88
CA PHE A 169 1.73 12.45 0.50
C PHE A 169 1.13 11.11 0.93
N ASP A 170 -0.20 11.10 1.13
CA ASP A 170 -0.96 9.91 1.54
C ASP A 170 -1.47 9.12 0.32
N PHE A 171 -1.56 7.80 0.45
CA PHE A 171 -1.90 6.90 -0.67
C PHE A 171 -3.41 6.77 -0.96
N GLY A 172 -4.26 7.33 -0.09
CA GLY A 172 -5.73 7.17 -0.12
C GLY A 172 -6.21 5.84 0.45
N ASN A 173 -5.41 4.78 0.29
CA ASN A 173 -5.50 3.50 0.98
C ASN A 173 -4.30 3.28 1.92
N THR A 174 -4.36 2.24 2.73
CA THR A 174 -3.24 1.73 3.53
C THR A 174 -2.79 0.40 2.94
N LEU A 175 -1.48 0.26 2.71
CA LEU A 175 -0.88 -1.02 2.39
C LEU A 175 -0.47 -1.72 3.67
N PHE A 176 -0.72 -3.02 3.71
CA PHE A 176 -0.26 -3.91 4.76
C PHE A 176 0.82 -4.78 4.17
N LEU A 177 2.05 -4.56 4.63
CA LEU A 177 3.18 -5.40 4.32
C LEU A 177 3.31 -6.44 5.43
N TRP A 178 2.87 -7.64 5.13
CA TRP A 178 3.04 -8.81 5.98
C TRP A 178 4.36 -9.48 5.62
N TYR A 179 5.16 -9.83 6.63
CA TYR A 179 6.49 -10.38 6.38
C TYR A 179 6.94 -11.37 7.46
N ARG A 180 7.94 -12.17 7.11
CA ARG A 180 8.56 -13.17 7.98
C ARG A 180 10.07 -12.98 8.00
N ASP A 181 10.53 -12.03 8.82
CA ASP A 181 11.96 -11.78 9.03
C ASP A 181 12.45 -12.46 10.32
N ASN A 182 12.32 -13.80 10.38
CA ASN A 182 12.69 -14.59 11.55
C ASN A 182 13.94 -15.44 11.30
N PHE A 183 14.90 -14.88 10.55
CA PHE A 183 16.05 -15.60 10.00
C PHE A 183 16.90 -16.33 11.04
N LEU A 184 16.94 -15.85 12.29
CA LEU A 184 17.67 -16.50 13.38
C LEU A 184 17.00 -17.81 13.85
N MET A 185 15.69 -17.94 13.67
CA MET A 185 14.90 -19.08 14.16
C MET A 185 14.58 -20.08 13.04
N ASP A 186 14.29 -19.61 11.84
CA ASP A 186 13.83 -20.47 10.72
C ASP A 186 14.73 -20.44 9.49
N GLY A 187 15.79 -19.64 9.50
CA GLY A 187 16.70 -19.53 8.38
C GLY A 187 16.15 -18.74 7.18
N SER A 188 15.10 -17.91 7.34
CA SER A 188 14.61 -17.01 6.29
C SER A 188 15.76 -16.34 5.52
N VAL A 189 15.77 -16.54 4.21
CA VAL A 189 16.84 -16.05 3.34
C VAL A 189 16.52 -14.68 2.78
N GLN A 190 17.52 -14.03 2.18
CA GLN A 190 17.34 -12.75 1.52
C GLN A 190 16.27 -12.84 0.43
N ASN A 191 15.32 -11.90 0.42
CA ASN A 191 14.26 -11.86 -0.56
C ASN A 191 14.80 -11.38 -1.91
N LYS A 192 14.93 -12.31 -2.87
CA LYS A 192 15.51 -12.04 -4.20
C LYS A 192 14.71 -11.02 -5.01
N TYR A 193 13.39 -10.96 -4.83
CA TYR A 193 12.56 -9.97 -5.51
C TYR A 193 12.94 -8.56 -5.05
N VAL A 194 12.98 -8.33 -3.74
CA VAL A 194 13.37 -7.02 -3.19
C VAL A 194 14.82 -6.69 -3.54
N ASP A 195 15.72 -7.66 -3.52
CA ASP A 195 17.11 -7.43 -3.92
C ASP A 195 17.27 -6.99 -5.38
N LYS A 196 16.56 -7.66 -6.31
CA LYS A 196 16.55 -7.26 -7.72
C LYS A 196 15.92 -5.89 -7.88
N LEU A 197 14.79 -5.65 -7.21
CA LEU A 197 14.07 -4.39 -7.26
C LEU A 197 14.95 -3.20 -6.84
N LEU A 198 15.79 -3.43 -5.83
CA LEU A 198 16.65 -2.40 -5.26
C LEU A 198 18.01 -2.30 -5.97
N GLU A 199 18.36 -3.23 -6.85
CA GLU A 199 19.66 -3.27 -7.55
C GLU A 199 20.86 -3.07 -6.59
N GLY A 200 20.75 -3.64 -5.38
CA GLY A 200 21.75 -3.50 -4.31
C GLY A 200 21.58 -2.28 -3.38
N TRP A 201 20.69 -1.33 -3.68
CA TRP A 201 20.38 -0.18 -2.83
C TRP A 201 19.38 -0.52 -1.72
N ARG A 202 19.87 -0.96 -0.56
CA ARG A 202 19.00 -1.33 0.56
C ARG A 202 19.43 -0.74 1.89
N LYS A 203 18.46 -0.19 2.64
CA LYS A 203 18.64 0.18 4.04
C LYS A 203 18.55 -1.03 4.98
N ARG A 204 17.73 -2.03 4.61
CA ARG A 204 17.47 -3.27 5.37
C ARG A 204 17.60 -4.49 4.45
N TYR A 205 18.09 -5.59 5.00
CA TYR A 205 17.96 -6.92 4.40
C TYR A 205 16.53 -7.45 4.58
N TRP A 206 15.68 -7.25 3.58
CA TRP A 206 14.36 -7.89 3.57
C TRP A 206 14.53 -9.38 3.34
N ARG A 207 14.08 -10.19 4.31
CA ARG A 207 14.18 -11.64 4.28
C ARG A 207 12.81 -12.29 4.34
N GLY A 208 12.75 -13.55 3.91
CA GLY A 208 11.51 -14.30 3.91
C GLY A 208 10.53 -13.85 2.82
N PRO A 209 9.42 -14.56 2.68
CA PRO A 209 8.32 -14.16 1.81
C PRO A 209 7.65 -12.89 2.35
N LEU A 210 7.27 -11.99 1.45
CA LEU A 210 6.53 -10.76 1.78
C LEU A 210 5.16 -10.80 1.08
N LEU A 211 4.10 -10.42 1.79
CA LEU A 211 2.75 -10.31 1.23
C LEU A 211 2.27 -8.87 1.36
N VAL A 212 2.00 -8.24 0.22
CA VAL A 212 1.43 -6.90 0.12
C VAL A 212 -0.07 -7.02 -0.05
N LEU A 213 -0.82 -6.43 0.88
CA LEU A 213 -2.28 -6.29 0.82
C LEU A 213 -2.66 -4.82 0.85
N SER A 214 -3.86 -4.51 0.36
CA SER A 214 -4.43 -3.17 0.34
C SER A 214 -5.66 -3.12 1.24
N GLY A 215 -5.87 -2.02 1.95
CA GLY A 215 -7.08 -1.85 2.75
C GLY A 215 -7.35 -0.41 3.17
N LEU A 216 -8.56 -0.16 3.63
CA LEU A 216 -8.96 1.11 4.24
C LEU A 216 -8.91 0.97 5.75
N VAL A 217 -8.34 1.97 6.43
CA VAL A 217 -8.37 2.07 7.89
C VAL A 217 -9.39 3.13 8.26
N THR A 218 -10.41 2.76 9.05
CA THR A 218 -11.37 3.73 9.55
C THR A 218 -10.82 4.46 10.77
N LYS A 219 -11.03 5.78 10.83
CA LYS A 219 -10.60 6.62 11.96
C LYS A 219 -11.28 6.20 13.26
N THR A 220 -12.54 5.77 13.18
CA THR A 220 -13.41 5.41 14.31
C THR A 220 -13.01 4.11 14.99
N ALA A 221 -12.40 3.17 14.27
CA ALA A 221 -12.13 1.85 14.82
C ALA A 221 -10.67 1.59 15.22
N ARG A 222 -9.70 2.38 14.74
CA ARG A 222 -8.24 2.18 14.87
C ARG A 222 -7.70 0.79 14.46
N GLN A 223 -8.55 -0.21 14.23
CA GLN A 223 -8.23 -1.62 14.07
C GLN A 223 -9.06 -2.33 12.98
N PHE A 224 -10.18 -1.76 12.53
CA PHE A 224 -10.95 -2.36 11.43
C PHE A 224 -10.31 -2.02 10.09
N HIS A 225 -10.10 -3.06 9.31
CA HIS A 225 -9.53 -3.00 7.98
C HIS A 225 -10.62 -3.39 7.00
N PHE A 226 -10.88 -2.57 5.98
CA PHE A 226 -11.63 -3.03 4.82
C PHE A 226 -10.63 -3.39 3.74
N MET A 227 -10.37 -4.68 3.57
CA MET A 227 -9.44 -5.15 2.57
C MET A 227 -9.94 -4.87 1.15
N LEU A 228 -9.05 -4.33 0.33
CA LEU A 228 -9.21 -4.07 -1.09
C LEU A 228 -8.34 -5.04 -1.88
N ASP A 229 -8.64 -5.19 -3.16
CA ASP A 229 -7.70 -5.86 -4.07
C ASP A 229 -6.46 -4.99 -4.23
N VAL A 230 -5.28 -5.62 -4.09
CA VAL A 230 -4.03 -4.96 -4.41
C VAL A 230 -3.98 -4.64 -5.90
N THR A 231 -3.47 -3.46 -6.23
CA THR A 231 -3.23 -3.04 -7.62
C THR A 231 -1.73 -3.01 -7.93
N PRO A 232 -1.35 -3.01 -9.22
CA PRO A 232 0.01 -2.65 -9.65
C PRO A 232 0.55 -1.37 -8.99
N SER A 233 -0.29 -0.34 -8.80
CA SER A 233 0.12 0.90 -8.11
C SER A 233 0.49 0.68 -6.65
N ASP A 234 -0.24 -0.20 -5.96
CA ASP A 234 0.05 -0.56 -4.56
C ASP A 234 1.38 -1.30 -4.45
N VAL A 235 1.65 -2.24 -5.35
CA VAL A 235 2.95 -2.95 -5.41
C VAL A 235 4.09 -1.99 -5.71
N GLN A 236 3.88 -1.01 -6.59
CA GLN A 236 4.87 0.03 -6.87
C GLN A 236 5.21 0.86 -5.63
N ARG A 237 4.19 1.28 -4.88
CA ARG A 237 4.34 2.04 -3.62
C ARG A 237 5.04 1.22 -2.55
N ALA A 238 4.73 -0.07 -2.44
CA ALA A 238 5.47 -0.98 -1.57
C ALA A 238 6.95 -1.06 -1.99
N GLY A 239 7.22 -1.09 -3.30
CA GLY A 239 8.58 -1.06 -3.84
C GLY A 239 9.36 0.21 -3.47
N GLN A 240 8.72 1.37 -3.61
CA GLN A 240 9.26 2.66 -3.16
C GLN A 240 9.53 2.65 -1.65
N TYR A 241 8.61 2.06 -0.87
CA TYR A 241 8.81 1.90 0.56
C TYR A 241 10.06 1.06 0.88
N PHE A 242 10.30 -0.07 0.20
CA PHE A 242 11.51 -0.88 0.43
C PHE A 242 12.81 -0.10 0.16
N ALA A 243 12.80 0.81 -0.82
CA ALA A 243 13.97 1.61 -1.17
C ALA A 243 14.25 2.72 -0.15
N ILE A 244 13.20 3.26 0.48
CA ILE A 244 13.29 4.45 1.34
C ILE A 244 13.26 4.09 2.82
N ASN A 245 12.55 3.04 3.20
CA ASN A 245 12.17 2.73 4.57
C ASN A 245 12.58 1.31 4.96
N GLY A 246 13.25 1.23 6.11
CA GLY A 246 13.68 0.01 6.77
C GLY A 246 14.60 0.39 7.94
N PRO A 247 14.54 -0.28 9.10
CA PRO A 247 15.57 -0.14 10.12
C PRO A 247 16.96 -0.38 9.50
N PHE A 248 17.95 0.40 9.91
CA PHE A 248 19.32 0.24 9.44
C PHE A 248 19.78 -1.19 9.69
N ALA A 249 20.26 -1.85 8.63
CA ALA A 249 20.81 -3.19 8.73
C ALA A 249 22.01 -3.25 9.67
N ASP A 250 22.80 -2.17 9.75
CA ASP A 250 23.87 -1.87 10.71
C ASP A 250 24.25 -0.38 10.54
N GLU A 251 24.70 0.32 11.58
CA GLU A 251 25.24 1.68 11.46
C GLU A 251 26.46 1.70 10.53
N LEU A 252 26.30 2.18 9.29
CA LEU A 252 27.41 2.44 8.39
C LEU A 252 27.89 3.90 8.56
N PRO A 253 29.22 4.13 8.47
CA PRO A 253 29.85 5.39 8.83
C PRO A 253 29.32 6.58 8.02
N ALA A 254 29.21 7.71 8.69
CA ALA A 254 28.68 8.94 8.13
C ALA A 254 29.45 9.36 6.86
N THR A 255 28.70 9.60 5.77
CA THR A 255 29.06 10.19 4.45
C THR A 255 29.84 9.31 3.44
N PRO A 256 29.62 9.45 2.10
CA PRO A 256 29.07 10.59 1.33
C PRO A 256 27.69 10.33 0.68
N LEU A 257 26.78 9.66 1.40
CA LEU A 257 25.43 9.29 0.93
C LEU A 257 24.55 10.47 0.44
N ARG A 258 24.86 11.69 0.89
CA ARG A 258 24.07 12.91 0.60
C ARG A 258 24.33 13.49 -0.79
N GLU A 259 25.47 13.16 -1.40
CA GLU A 259 25.89 13.67 -2.72
C GLU A 259 25.38 12.77 -3.86
N LEU A 260 25.50 11.45 -3.73
CA LEU A 260 24.99 10.48 -4.72
C LEU A 260 23.46 10.51 -4.88
N LEU A 261 22.73 10.85 -3.81
CA LEU A 261 21.28 11.00 -3.86
C LEU A 261 20.81 12.29 -4.55
N LYS A 262 21.67 13.30 -4.70
CA LYS A 262 21.33 14.48 -5.52
C LYS A 262 21.29 14.10 -6.99
N ASP A 263 22.21 13.26 -7.47
CA ASP A 263 22.35 12.98 -8.90
C ASP A 263 21.28 12.03 -9.44
N CYS A 264 20.98 10.91 -8.75
CA CYS A 264 19.88 10.02 -9.16
C CYS A 264 18.49 10.68 -9.08
N TRP A 265 18.31 11.72 -8.27
CA TRP A 265 17.02 12.38 -8.06
C TRP A 265 16.90 13.74 -8.76
N SER A 266 18.01 14.34 -9.20
CA SER A 266 18.02 15.55 -10.05
C SER A 266 17.28 15.32 -11.37
N THR A 267 17.28 14.08 -11.86
CA THR A 267 16.52 13.62 -13.04
C THR A 267 15.00 13.67 -12.82
N TYR A 268 14.52 13.71 -11.57
CA TYR A 268 13.09 13.73 -11.21
C TYR A 268 12.55 15.14 -10.87
N GLY A 269 13.32 16.20 -11.07
CA GLY A 269 12.79 17.58 -11.14
C GLY A 269 12.15 18.15 -9.86
N LEU A 270 12.36 17.57 -8.68
CA LEU A 270 11.85 18.13 -7.42
C LEU A 270 12.88 19.09 -6.80
N ARG A 271 12.95 20.32 -7.32
CA ARG A 271 13.65 21.44 -6.64
C ARG A 271 12.68 22.21 -5.75
N GLY A 272 12.72 21.93 -4.46
CA GLY A 272 12.29 22.86 -3.41
C GLY A 272 13.37 22.88 -2.34
N SER A 273 14.23 23.89 -2.37
CA SER A 273 15.25 24.09 -1.33
C SER A 273 14.58 24.60 -0.04
N PRO A 274 14.78 23.96 1.12
CA PRO A 274 14.48 24.60 2.39
C PRO A 274 15.56 25.67 2.62
N THR A 275 15.16 26.94 2.71
CA THR A 275 16.01 28.01 3.22
C THR A 275 16.37 27.69 4.68
N GLN A 276 17.67 27.49 4.94
CA GLN A 276 18.18 27.30 6.29
C GLN A 276 18.16 28.65 7.02
N GLY A 277 17.24 28.81 7.97
CA GLY A 277 17.35 29.81 9.04
C GLY A 277 18.25 29.29 10.16
N PRO A 278 18.90 30.18 10.94
CA PRO A 278 19.85 29.79 11.98
C PRO A 278 19.16 29.05 13.13
N VAL A 279 19.75 27.93 13.53
CA VAL A 279 19.32 27.10 14.67
C VAL A 279 19.79 27.74 15.96
N THR A 280 18.86 28.23 16.79
CA THR A 280 19.12 28.56 18.20
C THR A 280 18.63 27.39 19.08
N ASN A 281 19.51 26.92 19.97
CA ASN A 281 19.18 25.90 20.97
C ASN A 281 18.27 26.52 22.04
N GLY A 282 16.95 26.34 21.87
CA GLY A 282 15.94 26.68 22.87
C GLY A 282 15.05 25.48 23.18
N ARG A 283 15.02 25.04 24.43
CA ARG A 283 14.16 23.98 24.94
C ARG A 283 12.71 24.49 24.94
N VAL A 284 11.86 23.95 24.08
CA VAL A 284 10.43 24.31 24.00
C VAL A 284 9.62 23.30 24.82
N THR A 285 9.00 23.78 25.90
CA THR A 285 7.96 23.04 26.63
C THR A 285 6.62 23.45 26.03
N VAL A 286 5.83 22.48 25.54
CA VAL A 286 4.48 22.73 25.02
C VAL A 286 3.49 22.59 26.17
N VAL A 287 2.82 23.69 26.52
CA VAL A 287 1.65 23.69 27.41
C VAL A 287 0.40 23.70 26.52
N PRO A 288 -0.61 22.84 26.75
CA PRO A 288 -1.87 22.87 26.00
C PRO A 288 -2.67 24.14 26.29
N PRO A 289 -3.40 24.71 25.32
CA PRO A 289 -4.37 25.76 25.59
C PRO A 289 -5.57 25.15 26.33
N ASP A 290 -6.13 25.92 27.27
CA ASP A 290 -7.30 25.64 28.11
C ASP A 290 -7.04 24.99 29.49
N PHE A 291 -6.13 25.58 30.27
CA PHE A 291 -6.15 25.48 31.74
C PHE A 291 -6.34 26.88 32.33
N ASP A 292 -7.56 27.17 32.80
CA ASP A 292 -7.90 28.40 33.52
C ASP A 292 -7.42 28.28 34.97
N VAL A 293 -6.62 29.25 35.43
CA VAL A 293 -5.97 29.25 36.75
C VAL A 293 -6.67 30.21 37.72
N ASN A 294 -7.86 30.73 37.38
CA ASN A 294 -8.59 31.70 38.22
C ASN A 294 -9.93 31.19 38.78
N SER A 295 -10.14 29.87 38.87
CA SER A 295 -11.22 29.30 39.68
C SER A 295 -10.65 28.53 40.87
N LEU A 296 -10.36 29.27 41.94
CA LEU A 296 -10.37 28.80 43.33
C LEU A 296 -11.53 29.46 44.05
#